data_AF-A0A2S8PID4-F1
#
_entry.id   AF-A0A2S8PID4-F1
#
_cell.length_a   1.000
_cell.length_b   1.000
_cell.length_c   1.000
_cell.angle_alpha   90.00
_cell.angle_beta   90.00
_cell.angle_gamma   90.00
#
_symmetry.space_group_name_H-M   'P 1'
#
loop_
_entity.id
_entity.type
_entity.pdbx_description
1 polymer ?
#
loop_
_entity_poly.entity_id
_entity_poly.type
_entity_poly.pdbx_seq_one_letter_code
_entity_poly.pdbx_strand_id
1 'polypeptide(L)'
;LDPANPQQSVRRNAAFRRRWSMFNVAAGLMMVLLFSFVQYNMIYPLSREVMMLVSLMMPMLIVVLAIVLAFSTGQGGRRIGGPSSGSGATHVVNDDKFWKLGNIYFNPQDPALFVEKRMGIGWTVNFGRPGAWIFLVGILAVIIIAARIAS
;
A
#
# COMPACT_ATOMS: atom_id res chain seq x y z
N LEU A 1 -4.28 5.04 16.02
CA LEU A 1 -3.67 5.16 17.36
C LEU A 1 -4.62 4.45 18.30
N ASP A 2 -4.17 3.43 19.01
CA ASP A 2 -5.04 2.71 19.96
C ASP A 2 -5.10 3.52 21.27
N PRO A 3 -6.28 4.00 21.70
CA PRO A 3 -6.43 4.77 22.93
C PRO A 3 -6.12 3.94 24.19
N ALA A 4 -6.12 2.60 24.12
CA ALA A 4 -5.85 1.74 25.27
C ALA A 4 -4.35 1.61 25.61
N ASN A 5 -3.45 1.82 24.64
CA ASN A 5 -2.00 1.76 24.89
C ASN A 5 -1.17 2.59 23.86
N PRO A 6 -1.18 3.93 23.96
CA PRO A 6 -0.63 4.81 22.94
C PRO A 6 0.87 4.58 22.68
N GLN A 7 1.67 4.32 23.72
CA GLN A 7 3.12 4.11 23.57
C GLN A 7 3.46 2.85 22.75
N GLN A 8 2.69 1.77 22.90
CA GLN A 8 2.91 0.54 22.13
C GLN A 8 2.51 0.73 20.66
N SER A 9 1.42 1.45 20.39
CA SER A 9 0.97 1.76 19.03
C SER A 9 1.97 2.65 18.27
N VAL A 10 2.60 3.62 18.95
CA VAL A 10 3.65 4.48 18.37
C VAL A 10 4.90 3.67 18.02
N ARG A 11 5.36 2.80 18.93
CA ARG A 11 6.53 1.93 18.68
C ARG A 11 6.31 0.97 17.51
N ARG A 12 5.11 0.37 17.42
CA ARG A 12 4.72 -0.50 16.29
C ARG A 12 4.69 0.25 14.96
N ASN A 13 4.08 1.45 14.94
CA ASN A 13 4.04 2.28 13.74
C ASN A 13 5.44 2.76 13.32
N ALA A 14 6.31 3.12 14.27
CA ALA A 14 7.70 3.46 13.98
C ALA A 14 8.47 2.28 13.37
N ALA A 15 8.32 1.07 13.92
CA ALA A 15 8.93 -0.14 13.37
C ALA A 15 8.37 -0.51 11.98
N PHE A 16 7.06 -0.37 11.78
CA PHE A 16 6.40 -0.52 10.48
C PHE A 16 6.99 0.42 9.45
N ARG A 17 7.03 1.72 9.77
CA ARG A 17 7.60 2.75 8.88
C ARG A 17 9.07 2.52 8.60
N ARG A 18 9.86 2.07 9.58
CA ARG A 18 11.28 1.78 9.38
C ARG A 18 11.47 0.65 8.37
N ARG A 19 10.71 -0.45 8.50
CA ARG A 19 10.77 -1.58 7.55
C ARG A 19 10.39 -1.16 6.13
N TRP A 20 9.29 -0.43 5.97
CA TRP A 20 8.85 0.08 4.66
C TRP A 20 9.80 1.12 4.08
N SER A 21 10.39 1.97 4.92
CA SER A 21 11.38 2.96 4.48
C SER A 21 12.65 2.28 3.96
N MET A 22 13.21 1.31 4.69
CA MET A 22 14.37 0.54 4.24
C MET A 22 14.07 -0.22 2.93
N PHE A 23 12.88 -0.81 2.81
CA PHE A 23 12.44 -1.44 1.58
C PHE A 23 12.38 -0.45 0.41
N ASN A 24 11.79 0.73 0.58
CA ASN A 24 11.69 1.73 -0.47
C ASN A 24 13.07 2.22 -0.92
N VAL A 25 14.02 2.39 -0.01
CA VAL A 25 15.41 2.74 -0.36
C VAL A 25 16.05 1.63 -1.18
N ALA A 26 15.92 0.36 -0.77
CA ALA A 26 16.47 -0.77 -1.50
C ALA A 26 15.83 -0.94 -2.89
N ALA A 27 14.50 -0.85 -2.98
CA ALA A 27 13.77 -0.91 -4.24
C ALA A 27 14.16 0.25 -5.17
N GLY A 28 14.33 1.46 -4.63
CA GLY A 28 14.82 2.61 -5.37
C GLY A 28 16.22 2.38 -5.94
N LEU A 29 17.13 1.82 -5.15
CA LEU A 29 18.47 1.47 -5.62
C LEU A 29 18.43 0.39 -6.72
N MET A 30 17.61 -0.64 -6.56
CA MET A 30 17.39 -1.66 -7.61
C MET A 30 16.87 -1.04 -8.90
N MET A 31 15.98 -0.05 -8.81
CA MET A 31 15.45 0.67 -9.96
C MET A 31 16.52 1.52 -10.65
N VAL A 32 17.36 2.22 -9.88
CA VAL A 32 18.51 2.95 -10.43
C VAL A 32 19.44 2.00 -11.18
N LEU A 33 19.76 0.85 -10.60
CA LEU A 33 20.60 -0.16 -11.25
C LEU A 33 19.97 -0.70 -12.55
N LEU A 34 18.65 -0.92 -12.56
CA LEU A 34 17.94 -1.33 -13.77
C LEU A 34 18.05 -0.25 -14.86
N PHE A 35 17.83 1.02 -14.53
CA PHE A 35 17.97 2.10 -15.51
C PHE A 35 19.41 2.28 -15.99
N SER A 36 20.39 2.11 -15.12
CA SER A 36 21.81 2.09 -15.51
C SER A 36 22.12 0.92 -16.46
N PHE A 37 21.53 -0.26 -16.22
CA PHE A 37 21.67 -1.43 -17.09
C PHE A 37 21.05 -1.19 -18.48
N VAL A 38 19.86 -0.58 -18.54
CA VAL A 38 19.21 -0.22 -19.82
C VAL A 38 20.07 0.81 -20.58
N GLN A 39 20.65 1.79 -19.89
CA GLN A 39 21.56 2.76 -20.50
C GLN A 39 22.87 2.12 -20.97
N TYR A 40 23.43 1.16 -20.23
CA TYR A 40 24.64 0.43 -20.62
C TYR A 40 24.49 -0.25 -21.99
N ASN A 41 23.31 -0.78 -22.29
CA ASN A 41 23.01 -1.38 -23.58
C ASN A 41 23.08 -0.40 -24.77
N MET A 42 22.95 0.92 -24.53
CA MET A 42 23.14 1.91 -25.59
C MET A 42 24.59 2.02 -26.04
N ILE A 43 25.54 1.69 -25.14
CA ILE A 43 26.98 1.69 -25.44
C ILE A 43 27.42 0.32 -25.96
N TYR A 44 26.99 -0.74 -25.26
CA TYR A 44 27.32 -2.12 -25.60
C TYR A 44 26.02 -2.89 -25.80
N PRO A 45 25.54 -3.05 -27.06
CA PRO A 45 24.30 -3.75 -27.34
C PRO A 45 24.37 -5.19 -26.82
N LEU A 46 23.55 -5.48 -25.81
CA LEU A 46 23.32 -6.79 -25.26
C LEU A 46 22.28 -7.53 -26.12
N SER A 47 22.25 -8.86 -26.01
CA SER A 47 21.21 -9.64 -26.68
C SER A 47 19.82 -9.28 -26.16
N ARG A 48 18.82 -9.37 -27.04
CA ARG A 48 17.43 -9.02 -26.72
C ARG A 48 16.92 -9.86 -25.55
N GLU A 49 17.31 -11.13 -25.48
CA GLU A 49 16.91 -12.07 -24.44
C GLU A 49 17.40 -11.62 -23.06
N VAL A 50 18.66 -11.20 -22.95
CA VAL A 50 19.24 -10.71 -21.68
C VAL A 50 18.56 -9.42 -21.25
N MET A 51 18.32 -8.50 -22.19
CA MET A 51 17.64 -7.24 -21.91
C MET A 51 16.22 -7.46 -21.38
N MET A 52 15.44 -8.31 -22.05
CA MET A 52 14.07 -8.62 -21.64
C MET A 52 14.03 -9.33 -20.29
N LEU A 53 14.91 -10.32 -20.08
CA LEU A 53 14.95 -11.07 -18.83
C LEU A 53 15.22 -10.15 -17.64
N VAL A 54 16.29 -9.37 -17.69
CA VAL A 54 16.67 -8.47 -16.58
C VAL A 54 15.60 -7.40 -16.33
N SER A 55 15.07 -6.81 -17.40
CA SER A 55 14.06 -5.74 -17.31
C SER A 55 12.73 -6.19 -16.71
N LEU A 56 12.35 -7.46 -16.91
CA LEU A 56 11.13 -8.03 -16.33
C LEU A 56 11.36 -8.64 -14.95
N MET A 57 12.50 -9.29 -14.73
CA MET A 57 12.81 -9.96 -13.46
C MET A 57 13.01 -8.96 -12.31
N MET A 58 13.67 -7.82 -12.55
CA MET A 58 13.95 -6.85 -11.49
C MET A 58 12.68 -6.26 -10.86
N PRO A 59 11.73 -5.69 -11.63
CA PRO A 59 10.46 -5.20 -11.06
C PRO A 59 9.63 -6.31 -10.43
N MET A 60 9.61 -7.51 -11.02
CA MET A 60 8.91 -8.66 -10.43
C MET A 60 9.46 -9.00 -9.04
N LEU A 61 10.79 -9.01 -8.89
CA LEU A 61 11.44 -9.24 -7.61
C LEU A 61 11.05 -8.18 -6.57
N ILE A 62 11.02 -6.89 -6.95
CA ILE A 62 10.57 -5.81 -6.06
C ILE A 62 9.13 -6.05 -5.59
N VAL A 63 8.23 -6.44 -6.50
CA VAL A 63 6.82 -6.73 -6.17
C VAL A 63 6.71 -7.93 -5.23
N VAL A 64 7.43 -9.02 -5.50
CA VAL A 64 7.43 -10.21 -4.63
C VAL A 64 7.95 -9.85 -3.23
N LEU A 65 9.04 -9.08 -3.13
CA LEU A 65 9.58 -8.62 -1.85
C LEU A 65 8.60 -7.69 -1.12
N ALA A 66 7.90 -6.80 -1.83
CA ALA A 66 6.86 -5.95 -1.26
C ALA A 66 5.71 -6.78 -0.67
N ILE A 67 5.28 -7.82 -1.40
CA ILE A 67 4.23 -8.74 -0.95
C ILE A 67 4.69 -9.48 0.30
N VAL A 68 5.87 -10.11 0.28
CA VAL A 68 6.44 -10.82 1.45
C VAL A 68 6.57 -9.87 2.65
N LEU A 69 7.01 -8.62 2.44
CA LEU A 69 7.12 -7.62 3.49
C LEU A 69 5.75 -7.24 4.05
N ALA A 70 4.75 -7.04 3.20
CA ALA A 70 3.38 -6.71 3.59
C ALA A 70 2.75 -7.84 4.41
N PHE A 71 2.91 -9.09 3.98
CA PHE A 71 2.41 -10.26 4.70
C PHE A 71 3.15 -10.50 6.02
N SER A 72 4.48 -10.37 6.05
CA SER A 72 5.26 -10.55 7.28
C SER A 72 5.02 -9.44 8.31
N THR A 73 4.75 -8.21 7.85
CA THR A 73 4.53 -7.05 8.71
C THR A 73 3.07 -6.94 9.17
N GLY A 74 2.12 -7.48 8.39
CA GLY A 74 0.69 -7.34 8.62
C GLY A 74 0.18 -5.93 8.34
N GLN A 75 -1.14 -5.80 8.14
CA GLN A 75 -1.78 -4.49 7.98
C GLN A 75 -1.49 -3.60 9.19
N GLY A 76 -1.05 -2.35 8.95
CA GLY A 76 -0.72 -1.39 9.99
C GLY A 76 0.42 -1.79 10.94
N GLY A 77 1.20 -2.82 10.63
CA GLY A 77 2.25 -3.35 11.54
C GLY A 77 1.71 -4.25 12.64
N ARG A 78 0.47 -4.76 12.51
CA ARG A 78 -0.19 -5.62 13.51
C ARG A 78 0.60 -6.89 13.85
N ARG A 79 1.44 -7.40 12.93
CA ARG A 79 2.28 -8.59 13.17
C ARG A 79 3.66 -8.24 13.77
N ILE A 80 3.98 -6.96 13.94
CA ILE A 80 5.21 -6.52 14.62
C ILE A 80 4.99 -6.57 16.14
N GLY A 81 5.82 -7.34 16.86
CA GLY A 81 5.85 -7.37 18.33
C GLY A 81 5.28 -8.63 19.01
N GLY A 82 5.08 -9.73 18.29
CA GLY A 82 4.58 -11.00 18.86
C GLY A 82 3.07 -11.00 19.15
N PRO A 83 2.49 -12.14 19.59
CA PRO A 83 1.09 -12.24 19.97
C PRO A 83 0.86 -11.46 21.25
N SER A 84 0.62 -10.15 21.11
CA SER A 84 0.18 -9.30 22.21
C SER A 84 -1.31 -9.52 22.39
N SER A 85 -1.65 -10.27 23.43
CA SER A 85 -2.98 -10.28 24.06
C SER A 85 -3.42 -8.85 24.37
N GLY A 86 -4.63 -8.48 23.96
CA GLY A 86 -5.31 -7.25 24.39
C GLY A 86 -5.51 -6.18 23.32
N SER A 87 -6.79 -5.90 23.04
CA SER A 87 -7.37 -4.73 22.34
C SER A 87 -7.01 -4.44 20.88
N GLY A 88 -6.64 -5.45 20.10
CA GLY A 88 -7.02 -5.51 18.69
C GLY A 88 -8.36 -6.21 18.49
N ALA A 89 -9.21 -6.27 19.52
CA ALA A 89 -10.55 -6.81 19.44
C ALA A 89 -11.28 -5.99 18.38
N THR A 90 -11.31 -6.52 17.16
CA THR A 90 -12.56 -6.79 16.48
C THR A 90 -13.73 -6.03 17.13
N HIS A 91 -13.88 -4.74 16.82
CA HIS A 91 -15.17 -4.05 16.86
C HIS A 91 -16.07 -4.63 15.73
N VAL A 92 -16.06 -5.96 15.59
CA VAL A 92 -16.76 -6.70 14.53
C VAL A 92 -18.25 -6.76 14.83
N VAL A 93 -18.67 -6.55 16.08
CA VAL A 93 -20.07 -6.76 16.46
C VAL A 93 -20.97 -5.54 16.19
N ASN A 94 -20.42 -4.34 15.94
CA ASN A 94 -21.25 -3.12 15.80
C ASN A 94 -20.96 -2.22 14.58
N ASP A 95 -19.87 -2.46 13.83
CA ASP A 95 -19.55 -1.70 12.61
C ASP A 95 -20.23 -2.24 11.35
N ASP A 96 -20.82 -3.45 11.39
CA ASP A 96 -21.46 -4.07 10.23
C ASP A 96 -22.52 -3.18 9.57
N LYS A 97 -23.20 -2.33 10.36
CA LYS A 97 -24.18 -1.35 9.85
C LYS A 97 -23.58 -0.35 8.85
N PHE A 98 -22.28 -0.05 8.96
CA PHE A 98 -21.56 0.88 8.10
C PHE A 98 -20.93 0.20 6.88
N TRP A 99 -20.83 -1.13 6.88
CA TRP A 99 -20.34 -1.90 5.74
C TRP A 99 -21.49 -2.32 4.81
N LYS A 100 -21.68 -1.58 3.73
CA LYS A 100 -22.66 -1.87 2.67
C LYS A 100 -22.09 -2.87 1.67
N LEU A 101 -22.93 -3.77 1.15
CA LEU A 101 -22.59 -4.72 0.08
C LEU A 101 -21.32 -5.55 0.36
N GLY A 102 -21.02 -5.88 1.62
CA GLY A 102 -19.84 -6.67 1.94
C GLY A 102 -18.55 -5.86 2.10
N ASN A 103 -18.34 -4.82 1.28
CA ASN A 103 -17.03 -4.18 1.08
C ASN A 103 -17.03 -2.64 1.03
N ILE A 104 -18.18 -1.99 0.92
CA ILE A 104 -18.28 -0.53 0.84
C ILE A 104 -18.46 0.02 2.24
N TYR A 105 -17.51 0.82 2.72
CA TYR A 105 -17.60 1.44 4.03
C TYR A 105 -18.24 2.84 3.92
N PHE A 106 -19.28 3.09 4.72
CA PHE A 106 -20.00 4.36 4.76
C PHE A 106 -20.31 4.74 6.20
N ASN A 107 -19.51 5.63 6.78
CA ASN A 107 -19.73 6.17 8.12
C ASN A 107 -19.43 7.68 8.15
N PRO A 108 -20.44 8.55 8.10
CA PRO A 108 -20.24 10.01 8.18
C PRO A 108 -19.64 10.49 9.50
N GLN A 109 -19.79 9.71 10.58
CA GLN A 109 -19.28 10.05 11.92
C GLN A 109 -17.80 9.69 12.09
N ASP A 110 -17.28 8.78 11.27
CA ASP A 110 -15.87 8.38 11.30
C ASP A 110 -15.01 9.41 10.56
N PRO A 111 -14.00 10.02 11.21
CA PRO A 111 -13.13 10.98 10.58
C PRO A 111 -12.13 10.41 9.56
N ALA A 112 -11.95 9.10 9.50
CA ALA A 112 -10.99 8.49 8.59
C ALA A 112 -11.50 8.51 7.14
N LEU A 113 -10.66 9.00 6.21
CA LEU A 113 -10.92 8.90 4.76
C LEU A 113 -10.62 7.50 4.24
N PHE A 114 -9.55 6.87 4.74
CA PHE A 114 -9.15 5.51 4.41
C PHE A 114 -9.30 4.61 5.64
N VAL A 115 -9.96 3.47 5.45
CA VAL A 115 -10.28 2.52 6.52
C VAL A 115 -9.79 1.13 6.11
N GLU A 116 -9.28 0.34 7.05
CA GLU A 116 -8.84 -1.02 6.77
C GLU A 116 -10.02 -1.87 6.29
N LYS A 117 -9.82 -2.66 5.24
CA LYS A 117 -10.86 -3.59 4.78
C LYS A 117 -11.12 -4.64 5.87
N ARG A 118 -12.40 -4.88 6.20
CA ARG A 118 -12.78 -5.97 7.11
C ARG A 118 -12.48 -7.37 6.56
N MET A 119 -12.46 -7.52 5.23
CA MET A 119 -12.10 -8.76 4.55
C MET A 119 -10.94 -8.54 3.57
N GLY A 120 -9.97 -9.44 3.59
CA GLY A 120 -8.80 -9.39 2.73
C GLY A 120 -7.70 -8.44 3.19
N ILE A 121 -6.87 -7.98 2.23
CA ILE A 121 -5.75 -7.08 2.48
C ILE A 121 -6.03 -5.70 1.87
N GLY A 122 -5.75 -4.65 2.64
CA GLY A 122 -5.68 -3.28 2.15
C GLY A 122 -6.69 -2.34 2.79
N TRP A 123 -6.84 -1.18 2.16
CA TRP A 123 -7.67 -0.09 2.62
C TRP A 123 -8.85 0.12 1.67
N THR A 124 -9.95 0.64 2.19
CA THR A 124 -11.09 1.14 1.42
C THR A 124 -11.30 2.61 1.76
N VAL A 125 -12.13 3.30 0.97
CA VAL A 125 -12.48 4.69 1.22
C VAL A 125 -13.77 4.75 2.02
N ASN A 126 -13.86 5.69 2.97
CA ASN A 126 -15.10 6.02 3.66
C ASN A 126 -15.97 6.92 2.78
N PHE A 127 -16.93 6.33 2.07
CA PHE A 127 -17.84 7.04 1.17
C PHE A 127 -18.83 7.98 1.90
N GLY A 128 -18.89 7.91 3.23
CA GLY A 128 -19.64 8.86 4.07
C GLY A 128 -19.00 10.24 4.16
N ARG A 129 -17.81 10.45 3.57
CA ARG A 129 -17.07 11.73 3.63
C ARG A 129 -17.05 12.47 2.29
N PRO A 130 -17.25 13.79 2.27
CA PRO A 130 -17.07 14.59 1.04
C PRO A 130 -15.69 14.42 0.41
N GLY A 131 -14.64 14.26 1.24
CA GLY A 131 -13.27 14.02 0.78
C GLY A 131 -13.12 12.77 -0.08
N ALA A 132 -13.96 11.74 0.11
CA ALA A 132 -13.93 10.52 -0.70
C ALA A 132 -14.33 10.81 -2.15
N TRP A 133 -15.39 11.61 -2.31
CA TRP A 133 -15.91 11.99 -3.62
C TRP A 133 -14.97 12.96 -4.33
N ILE A 134 -14.38 13.92 -3.61
CA ILE A 134 -13.35 14.81 -4.15
C ILE A 134 -12.16 14.00 -4.67
N PHE A 135 -11.67 13.03 -3.88
CA PHE A 135 -10.58 12.15 -4.29
C PHE A 135 -10.91 11.33 -5.55
N LEU A 136 -12.10 10.72 -5.60
CA LEU A 136 -12.54 9.93 -6.75
C LEU A 136 -12.72 10.77 -8.01
N VAL A 137 -13.37 11.93 -7.90
CA VAL A 137 -13.55 12.87 -9.02
C VAL A 137 -12.18 13.36 -9.50
N GLY A 138 -11.24 13.64 -8.59
CA GLY A 138 -9.87 14.02 -8.95
C GLY A 138 -9.15 12.94 -9.76
N ILE A 139 -9.24 11.68 -9.35
CA ILE A 139 -8.68 10.55 -10.12
C ILE A 139 -9.30 10.47 -11.51
N LEU A 140 -10.64 10.53 -11.59
CA LEU A 140 -11.36 10.48 -12.87
C LEU A 140 -10.97 11.64 -13.79
N ALA A 141 -10.83 12.85 -13.24
CA ALA A 141 -10.39 14.02 -14.00
C ALA A 141 -8.99 13.83 -14.59
N VAL A 142 -8.03 13.33 -13.81
CA VAL A 142 -6.68 13.04 -14.30
C VAL A 142 -6.71 12.01 -15.42
N ILE A 143 -7.48 10.93 -15.28
CA ILE A 143 -7.62 9.89 -16.31
C ILE A 143 -8.20 10.49 -17.60
N ILE A 144 -9.26 11.30 -17.50
CA ILE A 144 -9.89 11.95 -18.66
C ILE A 144 -8.91 12.90 -19.34
N ILE A 145 -8.19 13.73 -18.58
CA ILE A 145 -7.21 14.67 -19.13
C ILE A 145 -6.09 13.90 -19.85
N ALA A 146 -5.53 12.86 -19.23
CA ALA A 146 -4.49 12.03 -19.84
C ALA A 146 -4.99 11.35 -21.13
N ALA A 147 -6.20 10.81 -21.14
CA ALA A 147 -6.80 10.20 -22.31
C ALA A 147 -7.01 11.22 -23.46
N ARG A 148 -7.29 12.48 -23.14
CA ARG A 148 -7.43 13.56 -24.14
C ARG A 148 -6.10 14.07 -24.69
N ILE A 149 -5.04 14.02 -23.90
CA ILE A 149 -3.69 14.39 -24.36
C ILE A 149 -3.10 13.29 -25.25
N ALA A 150 -3.46 12.04 -25.00
CA ALA A 150 -2.98 10.88 -25.74
C ALA A 150 -3.76 10.60 -27.05
N SER A 151 -4.86 11.31 -27.31
CA SER A 151 -5.70 11.21 -28.51
C SER A 151 -5.41 12.33 -29.50
#